data_AF-A0A3D4YML6-F1
#
_entry.id   AF-A0A3D4YML6-F1
#
_cell.length_a   1.000
_cell.length_b   1.000
_cell.length_c   1.000
_cell.angle_alpha   90.00
_cell.angle_beta   90.00
_cell.angle_gamma   90.00
#
_symmetry.space_group_name_H-M   'P 1'
#
loop_
_entity.id
_entity.type
_entity.pdbx_description
1 polymer ?
#
loop_
_entity_poly.entity_id
_entity_poly.type
_entity_poly.pdbx_seq_one_letter_code
_entity_poly.pdbx_strand_id
1 'polypeptide(L)'
;MRFTISREKLQEGLAAVAASIPAKTTLPVLANILLETTDKGIKLSGTDLDIAVSTEVMADVETAGAVTVPAKKLSEIARELPPAPVKIAAVGEQR
;
A
#
# COMPACT_ATOMS: atom_id res chain seq x y z
N MET A 1 0.86 -10.96 6.92
CA MET A 1 1.10 -10.36 5.60
C MET A 1 2.60 -10.28 5.30
N ARG A 2 3.06 -10.89 4.21
CA ARG A 2 4.44 -10.84 3.71
C ARG A 2 4.46 -11.01 2.20
N PHE A 3 5.19 -10.16 1.49
CA PHE A 3 5.34 -10.25 0.03
C PHE A 3 6.61 -9.55 -0.46
N THR A 4 7.01 -9.90 -1.68
CA THR A 4 8.10 -9.27 -2.43
C THR A 4 7.55 -8.63 -3.70
N ILE A 5 7.90 -7.37 -3.97
CA ILE A 5 7.41 -6.60 -5.13
C ILE A 5 8.55 -5.82 -5.80
N SER A 6 8.47 -5.53 -7.10
CA SER A 6 9.42 -4.61 -7.74
C SER A 6 9.18 -3.17 -7.22
N ARG A 7 10.24 -2.36 -7.14
CA ARG A 7 10.12 -0.96 -6.72
C ARG A 7 9.18 -0.18 -7.63
N GLU A 8 9.26 -0.42 -8.94
CA GLU A 8 8.45 0.24 -9.97
C GLU A 8 6.97 -0.08 -9.77
N LYS A 9 6.64 -1.36 -9.54
CA LYS A 9 5.26 -1.80 -9.29
C LYS A 9 4.69 -1.24 -7.99
N LEU A 10 5.51 -1.16 -6.94
CA LEU A 10 5.11 -0.52 -5.69
C LEU A 10 4.80 0.98 -5.91
N GLN A 11 5.66 1.70 -6.63
CA GLN A 11 5.46 3.11 -6.92
C GLN A 11 4.24 3.36 -7.82
N GLU A 12 4.04 2.52 -8.84
CA GLU A 12 2.85 2.52 -9.72
C GLU A 12 1.57 2.37 -8.90
N GLY A 13 1.52 1.37 -8.02
CA GLY A 13 0.37 1.13 -7.17
C GLY A 13 0.07 2.29 -6.21
N LEU A 14 1.12 2.83 -5.57
CA LEU A 14 1.00 3.97 -4.66
C LEU A 14 0.51 5.23 -5.38
N ALA A 15 1.05 5.53 -6.55
CA ALA A 15 0.66 6.70 -7.34
C ALA A 15 -0.80 6.62 -7.81
N ALA A 16 -1.26 5.42 -8.20
CA ALA A 16 -2.61 5.22 -8.72
C ALA A 16 -3.72 5.52 -7.70
N VAL A 17 -3.49 5.26 -6.40
CA VAL A 17 -4.50 5.51 -5.36
C VAL A 17 -4.27 6.82 -4.59
N ALA A 18 -3.11 7.46 -4.74
CA ALA A 18 -2.72 8.63 -3.95
C ALA A 18 -3.74 9.80 -4.03
N ALA A 19 -4.35 10.02 -5.20
CA ALA A 19 -5.30 11.12 -5.40
C ALA A 19 -6.60 10.95 -4.59
N SER A 20 -6.97 9.71 -4.24
CA SER A 20 -8.15 9.41 -3.41
C SER A 20 -7.92 9.55 -1.92
N ILE A 21 -6.69 9.86 -1.49
CA ILE A 21 -6.29 9.92 -0.08
C ILE A 21 -6.18 11.38 0.34
N PRO A 22 -7.01 11.86 1.28
CA PRO A 22 -6.97 13.26 1.71
C PRO A 22 -5.65 13.60 2.41
N ALA A 23 -4.98 14.66 1.95
CA ALA A 23 -3.73 15.14 2.54
C ALA A 23 -3.90 15.72 3.96
N LYS A 24 -5.12 16.15 4.30
CA LYS A 24 -5.53 16.64 5.62
C LYS A 24 -6.91 16.08 5.93
N THR A 25 -7.07 15.47 7.09
CA THR A 25 -8.33 14.88 7.54
C THR A 25 -8.37 14.87 9.06
N THR A 26 -9.57 14.97 9.64
CA THR A 26 -9.80 14.79 11.08
C THR A 26 -9.85 13.32 11.48
N LEU A 27 -9.94 12.40 10.51
CA LEU A 27 -9.98 10.96 10.69
C LEU A 27 -8.63 10.35 10.27
N PRO A 28 -7.71 10.05 11.20
CA PRO A 28 -6.34 9.62 10.86
C PRO A 28 -6.26 8.39 9.95
N VAL A 29 -7.23 7.47 10.05
CA VAL A 29 -7.29 6.27 9.21
C VAL A 29 -7.45 6.61 7.71
N LEU A 30 -8.08 7.74 7.37
CA LEU A 30 -8.24 8.16 5.97
C LEU A 30 -6.94 8.71 5.36
N ALA A 31 -5.91 8.99 6.16
CA ALA A 31 -4.57 9.31 5.65
C ALA A 31 -3.74 8.05 5.33
N ASN A 32 -4.31 6.86 5.53
CA ASN A 32 -3.66 5.60 5.25
C ASN A 32 -4.04 5.05 3.88
N ILE A 33 -3.19 4.17 3.39
CA ILE A 33 -3.46 3.26 2.28
C ILE A 33 -3.69 1.87 2.84
N LEU A 34 -4.71 1.18 2.33
CA LEU A 34 -4.96 -0.23 2.61
C LEU A 34 -4.13 -1.08 1.64
N LEU A 35 -3.33 -2.00 2.19
CA LEU A 35 -2.60 -3.02 1.46
C LEU A 35 -3.24 -4.37 1.76
N GLU A 36 -3.69 -5.07 0.74
CA GLU A 36 -4.28 -6.40 0.85
C GLU A 36 -3.57 -7.36 -0.10
N THR A 37 -3.11 -8.50 0.39
CA THR A 37 -2.62 -9.56 -0.49
C THR A 37 -3.76 -10.25 -1.22
N THR A 38 -3.54 -10.58 -2.48
CA THR A 38 -4.45 -11.36 -3.32
C THR A 38 -3.70 -12.55 -3.92
N ASP A 39 -4.41 -13.41 -4.67
CA ASP A 39 -3.79 -14.52 -5.39
C ASP A 39 -2.86 -14.07 -6.53
N LYS A 40 -2.98 -12.81 -6.98
CA LYS A 40 -2.22 -12.26 -8.11
C LYS A 40 -1.15 -11.25 -7.70
N GLY A 41 -1.14 -10.80 -6.44
CA GLY A 41 -0.22 -9.79 -5.95
C GLY A 41 -0.78 -9.01 -4.77
N ILE A 42 -0.71 -7.67 -4.84
CA ILE A 42 -1.20 -6.76 -3.80
C ILE A 42 -2.24 -5.81 -4.38
N LYS A 43 -3.40 -5.74 -3.73
CA LYS A 43 -4.39 -4.69 -3.94
C LYS A 43 -4.08 -3.51 -3.01
N LEU A 44 -3.95 -2.33 -3.60
CA LEU A 44 -3.80 -1.07 -2.88
C LEU A 44 -5.13 -0.33 -2.95
N SER A 45 -5.56 0.31 -1.86
CA SER A 45 -6.82 1.06 -1.83
C SER A 45 -6.73 2.32 -0.98
N GLY A 46 -7.39 3.39 -1.43
CA GLY A 46 -7.51 4.66 -0.73
C GLY A 46 -8.93 5.22 -0.88
N THR A 47 -9.34 6.09 0.05
CA THR A 47 -10.66 6.73 0.02
C THR A 47 -10.72 8.00 0.88
N ASP A 48 -11.58 8.93 0.48
CA ASP A 48 -11.99 10.12 1.24
C ASP A 48 -13.44 10.04 1.75
N LEU A 49 -14.08 8.87 1.68
CA LEU A 49 -15.50 8.55 1.95
C LEU A 49 -16.49 8.90 0.83
N ASP A 50 -16.11 9.73 -0.13
CA ASP A 50 -16.94 10.03 -1.30
C ASP A 50 -16.49 9.20 -2.51
N ILE A 51 -15.17 9.05 -2.67
CA ILE A 51 -14.52 8.32 -3.74
C ILE A 51 -13.60 7.27 -3.13
N ALA A 52 -13.63 6.06 -3.70
CA ALA A 52 -12.70 4.99 -3.37
C ALA A 52 -11.97 4.55 -4.65
N VAL A 53 -10.64 4.49 -4.59
CA VAL A 53 -9.81 4.04 -5.71
C VAL A 53 -9.01 2.82 -5.26
N SER A 54 -8.98 1.81 -6.11
CA SER A 54 -8.19 0.61 -5.89
C SER A 54 -7.44 0.20 -7.15
N THR A 55 -6.27 -0.40 -6.96
CA THR A 55 -5.45 -0.96 -8.04
C THR A 55 -4.81 -2.25 -7.55
N GLU A 56 -4.54 -3.16 -8.48
CA GLU A 56 -3.85 -4.42 -8.20
C GLU A 56 -2.52 -4.45 -8.96
N VAL A 57 -1.44 -4.72 -8.24
CA VAL A 57 -0.10 -4.83 -8.80
C VAL A 57 0.48 -6.21 -8.50
N MET A 58 1.19 -6.78 -9.49
CA MET A 58 1.81 -8.09 -9.33
C MET A 58 2.89 -8.06 -8.25
N ALA A 59 2.86 -9.05 -7.38
CA ALA A 59 3.84 -9.28 -6.31
C ALA A 59 3.89 -10.76 -5.98
N ASP A 60 5.01 -11.22 -5.44
CA ASP A 60 5.16 -12.57 -4.92
C ASP A 60 4.71 -12.61 -3.45
N VAL A 61 3.58 -13.27 -3.18
CA VAL A 61 2.94 -13.29 -1.86
C VAL A 61 3.38 -14.53 -1.09
N GLU A 62 4.11 -14.31 -0.01
CA GLU A 62 4.61 -15.37 0.88
C GLU A 62 3.61 -15.66 2.03
N THR A 63 2.87 -14.66 2.48
CA THR A 63 1.89 -14.81 3.55
C THR A 63 0.75 -13.83 3.36
N ALA A 64 -0.47 -14.36 3.27
CA ALA A 64 -1.66 -13.54 3.13
C ALA A 64 -1.88 -12.57 4.31
N GLY A 65 -2.67 -11.54 4.08
CA GLY A 65 -3.16 -10.62 5.09
C GLY A 65 -3.38 -9.21 4.55
N ALA A 66 -3.80 -8.33 5.45
CA ALA A 66 -4.09 -6.95 5.14
C ALA A 66 -3.55 -6.02 6.24
N VAL A 67 -3.15 -4.82 5.86
CA VAL A 67 -2.74 -3.77 6.81
C VAL A 67 -2.97 -2.39 6.19
N THR A 68 -3.32 -1.44 7.03
CA THR A 68 -3.30 -0.02 6.64
C THR A 68 -2.02 0.64 7.11
N VAL A 69 -1.41 1.48 6.27
CA VAL A 69 -0.19 2.22 6.61
C VAL A 69 -0.28 3.67 6.15
N PRO A 70 0.43 4.62 6.80
CA PRO A 70 0.40 6.02 6.38
C PRO A 70 0.88 6.18 4.93
N ALA A 71 -0.01 6.67 4.06
CA ALA A 71 0.21 6.68 2.61
C ALA A 71 1.41 7.55 2.23
N LYS A 72 1.47 8.78 2.79
CA LYS A 72 2.58 9.71 2.55
C LYS A 72 3.94 9.11 2.92
N LYS A 73 4.02 8.48 4.10
CA LYS A 73 5.27 7.91 4.60
C LYS A 73 5.74 6.74 3.74
N LEU A 74 4.82 5.86 3.35
CA LEU A 74 5.14 4.74 2.48
C LEU A 74 5.61 5.22 1.09
N SER A 75 4.95 6.21 0.51
CA SER A 75 5.34 6.79 -0.78
C SER A 75 6.71 7.46 -0.75
N GLU A 76 7.03 8.17 0.33
CA GLU A 76 8.38 8.73 0.53
C GLU A 76 9.43 7.63 0.62
N ILE A 77 9.20 6.58 1.44
CA ILE A 77 10.12 5.45 1.55
C ILE A 77 10.32 4.77 0.20
N ALA A 78 9.23 4.46 -0.52
CA ALA A 78 9.28 3.79 -1.82
C ALA A 78 10.08 4.61 -2.86
N ARG A 79 10.05 5.94 -2.77
CA ARG A 79 10.82 6.82 -3.65
C ARG A 79 12.33 6.74 -3.37
N GLU A 80 12.73 6.70 -2.10
CA GLU A 80 14.14 6.68 -1.68
C GLU A 80 14.82 5.30 -1.80
N LEU A 81 14.04 4.23 -2.00
CA LEU A 81 14.61 2.89 -2.17
C LEU A 81 15.47 2.77 -3.45
N PRO A 82 16.52 1.95 -3.45
CA PRO A 82 17.29 1.64 -4.67
C PRO A 82 16.43 0.81 -5.66
N PRO A 83 16.78 0.78 -6.96
CA PRO A 83 16.09 -0.03 -7.97
C PRO A 83 16.38 -1.53 -7.77
N ALA A 84 15.76 -2.12 -6.74
CA ALA A 84 15.87 -3.52 -6.35
C ALA A 84 14.50 -4.03 -5.85
N PRO A 85 14.28 -5.35 -5.81
CA PRO A 85 13.08 -5.93 -5.20
C PRO A 85 12.90 -5.49 -3.74
N VAL A 86 11.68 -5.10 -3.40
CA VAL A 86 11.28 -4.61 -2.08
C VAL A 86 10.54 -5.72 -1.35
N LYS A 87 11.01 -6.05 -0.14
CA LYS A 87 10.34 -6.99 0.76
C LYS A 87 9.54 -6.22 1.79
N ILE A 88 8.24 -6.53 1.90
CA ILE A 88 7.34 -5.92 2.88
C ILE A 88 6.81 -7.04 3.77
N ALA A 89 6.88 -6.82 5.08
CA ALA A 89 6.35 -7.73 6.08
C ALA A 89 5.66 -6.94 7.20
N ALA A 90 4.44 -7.33 7.52
CA ALA A 90 3.78 -6.90 8.75
C ALA A 90 4.16 -7.86 9.87
N VAL A 91 4.71 -7.33 10.96
CA VAL A 91 5.12 -8.10 12.14
C VAL A 91 4.34 -7.57 13.34
N GLY A 92 3.57 -8.44 14.00
CA GLY A 92 2.73 -8.10 15.16
C GLY A 92 1.33 -8.69 15.06
N GLU A 93 0.70 -8.96 16.20
CA GLU A 93 -0.70 -9.37 16.28
C GLU A 93 -1.61 -8.17 15.97
N GLN A 94 -2.63 -8.39 15.13
CA GLN A 94 -3.77 -7.48 15.07
C GLN A 94 -4.52 -7.63 16.39
N ARG A 95 -4.37 -6.65 17.29
CA ARG A 95 -5.26 -6.46 18.42
C ARG A 95 -6.50 -5.70 18.01
#